data_AF-A0A832K5P4-F1
#
_entry.id   AF-A0A832K5P4-F1
#
_cell.length_a   1.000
_cell.length_b   1.000
_cell.length_c   1.000
_cell.angle_alpha   90.00
_cell.angle_beta   90.00
_cell.angle_gamma   90.00
#
_symmetry.space_group_name_H-M   'P 1'
#
loop_
_entity.id
_entity.type
_entity.pdbx_description
1 polymer ?
#
loop_
_entity_poly.entity_id
_entity_poly.type
_entity_poly.pdbx_seq_one_letter_code
_entity_poly.pdbx_strand_id
1 'polypeptide(L)'
;MERRVSILLVVYTFLVVISVISLYVLGERRADVYVSLNILAYYISYAIIRPSYTSRAVRALNIVLFVLFAIIVAFRIYEVLVS
;
A
#
# COMPACT_ATOMS: atom_id res chain seq x y z
N MET A 1 6.80 1.17 -23.29
CA MET A 1 7.07 1.17 -21.83
C MET A 1 6.12 2.08 -21.07
N GLU A 2 5.85 3.30 -21.57
CA GLU A 2 5.01 4.32 -20.91
C GLU A 2 3.59 3.84 -20.56
N ARG A 3 2.91 3.13 -21.47
CA ARG A 3 1.53 2.67 -21.25
C ARG A 3 1.36 1.80 -19.98
N ARG A 4 2.36 0.98 -19.63
CA ARG A 4 2.31 0.14 -18.41
C ARG A 4 2.50 0.96 -17.13
N VAL A 5 3.31 2.02 -17.20
CA VAL A 5 3.56 2.94 -16.08
C VAL A 5 2.34 3.82 -15.83
N SER A 6 1.68 4.31 -16.88
CA SER A 6 0.44 5.09 -16.76
C SER A 6 -0.68 4.28 -16.10
N ILE A 7 -0.85 3.00 -16.49
CA ILE A 7 -1.85 2.13 -15.87
C ILE A 7 -1.50 1.89 -14.39
N LEU A 8 -0.22 1.75 -14.05
CA LEU A 8 0.26 1.61 -12.67
C LEU A 8 -0.15 2.82 -11.83
N LEU A 9 0.11 4.03 -12.33
CA LEU A 9 -0.22 5.26 -11.65
C LEU A 9 -1.73 5.42 -11.49
N VAL A 10 -2.52 5.13 -12.54
CA VAL A 10 -3.99 5.23 -12.47
C VAL A 10 -4.57 4.26 -11.44
N VAL A 11 -4.13 3.00 -11.45
CA VAL A 11 -4.60 1.99 -10.48
C VAL A 11 -4.19 2.36 -9.05
N TYR A 12 -2.95 2.80 -8.88
CA TYR A 12 -2.45 3.25 -7.58
C TYR A 12 -3.23 4.45 -7.04
N THR A 13 -3.38 5.49 -7.85
CA THR A 13 -4.14 6.69 -7.46
C THR A 13 -5.59 6.34 -7.14
N PHE A 14 -6.23 5.47 -7.93
CA PHE A 14 -7.61 5.07 -7.68
C PHE A 14 -7.76 4.32 -6.35
N LEU A 15 -6.88 3.35 -6.07
CA LEU A 15 -6.85 2.62 -4.81
C LEU A 15 -6.59 3.53 -3.61
N VAL A 16 -5.65 4.46 -3.73
CA VAL A 16 -5.33 5.43 -2.67
C VAL A 16 -6.52 6.36 -2.41
N VAL A 17 -7.13 6.91 -3.46
CA VAL A 17 -8.27 7.82 -3.33
C VAL A 17 -9.46 7.13 -2.66
N ILE A 18 -9.80 5.90 -3.08
CA ILE A 18 -10.87 5.14 -2.43
C ILE A 18 -10.54 4.86 -0.97
N SER A 19 -9.30 4.43 -0.68
CA SER A 19 -8.87 4.14 0.68
C SER A 19 -8.94 5.37 1.59
N VAL A 20 -8.50 6.53 1.08
CA VAL A 20 -8.56 7.81 1.81
C VAL A 20 -10.00 8.25 2.03
N ILE A 21 -10.88 8.13 1.02
CA ILE A 21 -12.30 8.47 1.15
C ILE A 21 -12.97 7.54 2.18
N SER A 22 -12.73 6.22 2.11
CA SER A 22 -13.26 5.27 3.07
C SER A 22 -12.81 5.57 4.49
N LEU A 23 -11.53 5.89 4.70
CA LEU A 23 -11.02 6.28 6.02
C LEU A 23 -11.61 7.60 6.52
N TYR A 24 -11.76 8.57 5.63
CA TYR A 24 -12.37 9.86 5.94
C TYR A 24 -13.83 9.69 6.36
N VAL A 25 -14.60 8.86 5.64
CA VAL A 25 -16.00 8.54 5.97
C VAL A 25 -16.11 7.78 7.30
N LEU A 26 -15.14 6.93 7.63
CA LEU A 26 -15.06 6.28 8.95
C LEU A 26 -14.69 7.25 10.08
N GLY A 27 -14.26 8.48 9.78
CA GLY A 27 -13.79 9.44 10.78
C GLY A 27 -12.45 9.07 11.41
N GLU A 28 -11.73 8.10 10.84
CA GLU A 28 -10.43 7.66 11.32
C GLU A 28 -9.38 8.71 10.96
N ARG A 29 -8.81 9.38 11.97
CA ARG A 29 -7.72 10.38 11.84
C ARG A 29 -6.34 9.80 12.12
N ARG A 30 -6.25 8.49 12.37
CA ARG A 30 -5.00 7.82 12.74
C ARG A 30 -4.09 7.63 11.54
N ALA A 31 -2.94 8.29 11.55
CA ALA A 31 -1.96 8.26 10.45
C ALA A 31 -1.51 6.83 10.08
N ASP A 32 -1.45 5.91 11.05
CA ASP A 32 -0.98 4.53 10.84
C ASP A 32 -1.83 3.76 9.81
N VAL A 33 -3.15 4.01 9.79
CA VAL A 33 -4.08 3.34 8.86
C VAL A 33 -3.93 3.89 7.43
N TYR A 34 -3.70 5.20 7.30
CA TYR A 34 -3.43 5.82 6.00
C TYR A 34 -2.13 5.31 5.39
N VAL A 35 -1.08 5.17 6.20
CA VAL A 35 0.22 4.68 5.74
C VAL A 35 0.13 3.22 5.30
N SER A 36 -0.53 2.37 6.09
CA SER A 36 -0.70 0.95 5.73
C SER A 36 -1.53 0.74 4.47
N LEU A 37 -2.64 1.47 4.29
CA LEU A 37 -3.43 1.39 3.05
C LEU A 37 -2.68 1.92 1.84
N ASN A 38 -1.85 2.96 1.98
CA ASN A 38 -0.99 3.43 0.89
C ASN A 38 0.03 2.36 0.48
N ILE A 39 0.70 1.72 1.45
CA ILE A 39 1.65 0.64 1.17
C ILE A 39 0.93 -0.54 0.50
N LEU A 40 -0.27 -0.91 0.95
CA LEU A 40 -1.06 -1.97 0.35
C LEU A 40 -1.48 -1.63 -1.09
N ALA A 41 -1.95 -0.41 -1.34
CA ALA A 41 -2.30 0.07 -2.67
C ALA A 41 -1.08 0.00 -3.62
N TYR A 42 0.12 0.33 -3.13
CA TYR A 42 1.36 0.15 -3.87
C TYR A 42 1.62 -1.33 -4.19
N TYR A 43 1.50 -2.24 -3.22
CA TYR A 43 1.69 -3.68 -3.45
C TYR A 43 0.69 -4.26 -4.44
N ILE A 44 -0.59 -3.91 -4.33
CA ILE A 44 -1.63 -4.36 -5.25
C ILE A 44 -1.31 -3.88 -6.67
N SER A 45 -1.00 -2.60 -6.82
CA SER A 45 -0.64 -2.02 -8.13
C SER A 45 0.60 -2.69 -8.73
N TYR A 46 1.62 -2.93 -7.89
CA TYR A 46 2.85 -3.62 -8.27
C TYR A 46 2.61 -5.07 -8.67
N ALA A 47 1.72 -5.78 -7.96
CA ALA A 47 1.34 -7.16 -8.25
C ALA A 47 0.58 -7.28 -9.58
N ILE A 48 -0.33 -6.35 -9.88
CA ILE A 48 -1.14 -6.35 -11.11
C ILE A 48 -0.27 -6.15 -12.35
N ILE A 49 0.69 -5.23 -12.31
CA ILE A 49 1.47 -4.85 -13.50
C ILE A 49 2.80 -5.60 -13.62
N ARG A 50 3.17 -6.38 -12.58
CA ARG A 50 4.36 -7.24 -12.45
C ARG A 50 5.47 -6.84 -13.43
N PRO A 51 6.08 -5.64 -13.26
CA PRO A 51 7.08 -5.17 -14.20
C PRO A 51 8.23 -6.17 -14.25
N SER A 52 8.55 -6.67 -15.45
CA SER A 52 9.59 -7.69 -15.69
C SER A 52 11.02 -7.21 -15.35
N TYR A 53 11.17 -5.94 -14.95
CA TYR A 53 12.42 -5.33 -14.52
C TYR A 53 12.59 -5.49 -13.00
N THR A 54 12.94 -6.71 -12.58
CA THR A 54 13.43 -6.99 -11.22
C THR A 54 14.86 -6.46 -11.10
N SER A 55 14.99 -5.16 -10.85
CA SER A 55 16.25 -4.61 -10.34
C SER A 55 16.38 -4.96 -8.85
N ARG A 56 17.61 -5.23 -8.38
CA ARG A 56 17.89 -5.47 -6.94
C ARG A 56 17.33 -4.35 -6.05
N ALA A 57 17.31 -3.10 -6.54
CA ALA A 57 16.74 -1.96 -5.83
C ALA A 57 15.22 -2.09 -5.60
N VAL A 58 14.48 -2.57 -6.61
CA VAL A 58 13.02 -2.77 -6.50
C VAL A 58 12.71 -3.93 -5.55
N ARG A 59 13.56 -4.96 -5.53
CA ARG A 59 13.43 -6.08 -4.59
C ARG A 59 13.70 -5.65 -3.15
N ALA A 60 14.74 -4.83 -2.92
CA ALA A 60 15.02 -4.26 -1.60
C ALA A 60 13.87 -3.35 -1.13
N LEU A 61 13.36 -2.48 -2.01
CA LEU A 61 12.22 -1.62 -1.71
C LEU A 61 10.97 -2.44 -1.34
N ASN A 62 10.69 -3.52 -2.08
CA ASN A 62 9.61 -4.47 -1.77
C ASN A 62 9.85 -5.29 -0.51
N ILE A 63 11.07 -5.42 0.00
CA ILE A 63 11.28 -6.07 1.29
C ILE A 63 11.02 -5.06 2.41
N VAL A 64 11.55 -3.85 2.27
CA VAL A 64 11.38 -2.77 3.27
C VAL A 64 9.91 -2.40 3.43
N LEU A 65 9.19 -2.17 2.32
CA LEU A 65 7.77 -1.87 2.34
C LEU A 65 6.96 -3.02 2.97
N PHE A 66 7.35 -4.27 2.75
CA PHE A 66 6.62 -5.43 3.26
C PHE A 66 6.83 -5.57 4.76
N VAL A 67 8.06 -5.39 5.22
CA VAL A 67 8.40 -5.41 6.64
C VAL A 67 7.67 -4.27 7.37
N LEU A 68 7.70 -3.04 6.83
CA LEU A 68 6.95 -1.92 7.39
C LEU A 68 5.44 -2.20 7.43
N PHE A 69 4.89 -2.71 6.33
CA PHE A 69 3.49 -3.10 6.27
C PHE A 69 3.13 -4.15 7.31
N ALA A 70 3.92 -5.22 7.42
CA ALA A 70 3.69 -6.30 8.38
C ALA A 70 3.75 -5.81 9.82
N ILE A 71 4.70 -4.92 10.16
CA ILE A 71 4.80 -4.32 11.49
C ILE A 71 3.55 -3.48 11.80
N ILE A 72 3.11 -2.61 10.89
CA ILE A 72 1.94 -1.76 11.09
C ILE A 72 0.68 -2.63 11.26
N VAL A 73 0.50 -3.64 10.40
CA VAL A 73 -0.63 -4.56 10.48
C VAL A 73 -0.60 -5.38 11.77
N ALA A 74 0.57 -5.89 12.19
CA ALA A 74 0.71 -6.64 13.44
C ALA A 74 0.36 -5.79 14.66
N PHE A 75 0.83 -4.53 14.71
CA PHE A 75 0.43 -3.59 15.75
C PHE A 75 -1.08 -3.36 15.77
N ARG A 76 -1.72 -3.25 14.59
CA ARG A 76 -3.15 -3.03 14.52
C ARG A 76 -3.96 -4.26 14.95
N ILE A 77 -3.54 -5.46 14.55
CA ILE A 77 -4.16 -6.71 15.02
C ILE A 77 -4.04 -6.82 16.54
N TYR A 78 -2.88 -6.50 17.09
CA TYR A 78 -2.66 -6.47 18.53
C TYR A 78 -3.60 -5.49 19.24
N GLU A 79 -3.75 -4.27 18.72
CA GLU A 79 -4.67 -3.27 19.28
C GLU A 79 -6.12 -3.75 19.25
N VAL A 80 -6.56 -4.39 18.16
CA VAL A 80 -7.92 -4.94 18.05
C VAL A 80 -8.15 -6.14 18.97
N LEU A 81 -7.12 -6.94 19.25
CA LEU A 81 -7.22 -8.10 20.14
C LEU A 81 -7.21 -7.72 21.63
N VAL A 82 -6.55 -6.62 21.97
CA VAL A 82 -6.45 -6.11 23.35
C VAL A 82 -7.63 -5.21 23.71
N SER A 83 -8.26 -4.57 22.71
CA SER A 83 -9.47 -3.76 22.87
C SER A 83 -10.76 -4.57 22.83
#